data_AF-A0A3M2F687-F1
#
_entry.id   AF-A0A3M2F687-F1
#
_cell.length_a   1.000
_cell.length_b   1.000
_cell.length_c   1.000
_cell.angle_alpha   90.00
_cell.angle_beta   90.00
_cell.angle_gamma   90.00
#
_symmetry.space_group_name_H-M   'P 1'
#
loop_
_entity.id
_entity.type
_entity.pdbx_description
1 polymer ?
#
loop_
_entity_poly.entity_id
_entity_poly.type
_entity_poly.pdbx_seq_one_letter_code
_entity_poly.pdbx_strand_id
1 'polypeptide(L)'
;MKGYACPYIFQRMIVHWDGTVPMCVNDEYETAVRGNILENSLSEIWTGASFQEARQRHIAGQRDEAYPCCAKCAVNRVGHGRETLAARTVLSAYRLLGRFLRPRVVSALEGNRR
;
A
#
# COMPACT_ATOMS: atom_id res chain seq x y z
N MET A 1 -8.17 1.84 1.12
CA MET A 1 -7.36 1.81 -0.10
C MET A 1 -7.76 0.56 -0.90
N LYS A 2 -8.85 0.60 -1.66
CA LYS A 2 -9.32 -0.56 -2.45
C LYS A 2 -8.68 -0.47 -3.84
N GLY A 3 -7.92 -1.48 -4.25
CA GLY A 3 -7.48 -1.66 -5.65
C GLY A 3 -5.99 -1.55 -5.97
N TYR A 4 -5.11 -1.16 -5.04
CA TYR A 4 -3.66 -1.13 -5.30
C TYR A 4 -2.92 -2.29 -4.59
N ALA A 5 -2.50 -3.28 -5.39
CA ALA A 5 -1.64 -4.36 -4.94
C ALA A 5 -0.21 -3.84 -4.72
N CYS A 6 0.35 -4.10 -3.52
CA CYS A 6 1.75 -3.75 -3.24
C CYS A 6 2.66 -4.55 -4.18
N PRO A 7 3.58 -3.93 -4.93
CA PRO A 7 4.45 -4.65 -5.85
C PRO A 7 5.47 -5.54 -5.14
N TYR A 8 5.79 -5.26 -3.87
CA TYR A 8 6.91 -5.91 -3.18
C TYR A 8 6.73 -7.42 -3.06
N ILE A 9 5.51 -7.88 -2.78
CA ILE A 9 5.19 -9.31 -2.61
C ILE A 9 5.23 -10.11 -3.93
N PHE A 10 5.35 -9.43 -5.07
CA PHE A 10 5.48 -10.04 -6.40
C PHE A 10 6.93 -10.03 -6.91
N GLN A 11 7.79 -9.20 -6.33
CA GLN A 11 9.12 -8.92 -6.87
C GLN A 11 10.25 -9.31 -5.92
N ARG A 12 9.98 -9.38 -4.61
CA ARG A 12 11.01 -9.51 -3.57
C ARG A 12 10.60 -10.51 -2.51
N MET A 13 11.55 -11.32 -2.09
CA MET A 13 11.51 -12.14 -0.88
C MET A 13 12.67 -11.71 0.02
N ILE A 14 12.39 -11.56 1.31
CA ILE A 14 13.39 -11.16 2.31
C ILE A 14 13.66 -12.37 3.18
N VAL A 15 14.93 -12.58 3.53
CA VAL A 15 15.35 -13.64 4.44
C VAL A 15 16.10 -12.97 5.59
N HIS A 16 15.63 -13.18 6.81
CA HIS A 16 16.29 -12.72 8.02
C HIS A 16 17.50 -13.59 8.35
N TRP A 17 18.34 -13.12 9.28
CA TRP A 17 19.62 -13.76 9.62
C TRP A 17 19.46 -15.19 10.20
N ASP A 18 18.33 -15.47 10.81
CA ASP A 18 17.93 -16.75 11.40
C ASP A 18 17.23 -17.68 10.39
N GLY A 19 17.11 -17.22 9.14
CA GLY A 19 16.43 -17.92 8.06
C GLY A 19 14.93 -17.65 7.97
N THR A 20 14.35 -16.85 8.87
CA THR A 20 12.93 -16.49 8.82
C THR A 20 12.62 -15.68 7.56
N VAL A 21 11.52 -16.02 6.88
CA VAL A 21 11.05 -15.34 5.67
C VAL A 21 9.77 -14.57 6.02
N PRO A 22 9.84 -13.26 6.32
CA PRO A 22 8.64 -12.43 6.49
C PRO A 22 7.95 -12.16 5.14
N MET A 23 6.73 -11.62 5.19
CA MET A 23 5.99 -11.27 3.97
C MET A 23 6.65 -10.14 3.16
N CYS A 24 7.34 -9.21 3.83
CA CYS A 24 7.88 -7.99 3.23
C CYS A 24 9.00 -7.40 4.10
N VAL A 25 9.86 -6.57 3.53
CA VAL A 25 10.91 -5.82 4.26
C VAL A 25 10.35 -4.90 5.36
N ASN A 26 9.10 -4.46 5.22
CA ASN A 26 8.42 -3.61 6.22
C ASN A 26 7.59 -4.41 7.24
N ASP A 27 7.65 -5.74 7.22
CA ASP A 27 7.10 -6.60 8.27
C ASP A 27 8.15 -6.82 9.37
N GLU A 28 8.64 -5.71 9.93
CA GLU A 28 9.76 -5.66 10.90
C GLU A 28 9.47 -6.44 12.19
N TYR A 29 8.19 -6.58 12.53
CA TYR A 29 7.71 -7.31 13.71
C TYR A 29 7.29 -8.75 13.37
N GLU A 30 7.58 -9.22 12.15
CA GLU A 30 7.31 -10.59 11.72
C GLU A 30 5.84 -11.00 11.94
N THR A 31 4.91 -10.06 11.78
CA THR A 31 3.48 -10.29 12.00
C THR A 31 2.86 -11.18 10.92
N ALA A 32 3.59 -11.41 9.83
CA ALA A 32 3.16 -12.16 8.67
C ALA A 32 4.31 -13.03 8.10
N VAL A 33 4.88 -13.91 8.91
CA VAL A 33 5.87 -14.91 8.46
C VAL A 33 5.30 -15.84 7.37
N ARG A 34 6.16 -16.22 6.42
CA ARG A 34 5.83 -17.05 5.25
C ARG A 34 6.60 -18.36 5.17
N GLY A 35 7.66 -18.52 5.95
CA GLY A 35 8.42 -19.77 6.06
C GLY A 35 9.78 -19.55 6.71
N ASN A 36 10.60 -20.59 6.75
CA ASN A 36 12.00 -20.52 7.16
C ASN A 36 12.87 -21.33 6.17
N ILE A 37 13.99 -20.75 5.73
CA ILE A 37 14.87 -21.36 4.72
C ILE A 37 15.64 -22.59 5.23
N LEU A 38 15.65 -22.82 6.54
CA LEU A 38 16.21 -24.02 7.16
C LEU A 38 15.26 -25.22 7.05
N GLU A 39 13.98 -24.98 6.75
CA GLU A 39 12.94 -26.01 6.63
C GLU A 39 12.51 -26.26 5.18
N ASN A 40 12.45 -25.21 4.36
CA ASN A 40 12.01 -25.29 2.96
C ASN A 40 12.94 -24.50 2.05
N SER A 41 13.02 -24.90 0.78
CA SER A 41 13.74 -24.12 -0.22
C SER A 41 13.07 -22.78 -0.50
N LEU A 42 13.85 -21.80 -0.96
CA LEU A 42 13.35 -20.49 -1.38
C LEU A 42 12.22 -20.59 -2.41
N SER A 43 12.31 -21.55 -3.34
CA SER A 43 11.28 -21.76 -4.36
C SER A 43 9.98 -22.24 -3.73
N GLU A 44 10.04 -23.25 -2.85
CA GLU A 44 8.86 -23.80 -2.17
C GLU A 44 8.15 -22.73 -1.34
N ILE A 45 8.91 -21.91 -0.59
CA ILE A 45 8.34 -20.80 0.17
C ILE A 45 7.68 -19.80 -0.78
N TRP A 46 8.40 -19.34 -1.82
CA TRP A 46 7.93 -18.29 -2.73
C TRP A 46 6.70 -18.69 -3.55
N THR A 47 6.64 -19.93 -4.04
CA THR A 47 5.50 -20.45 -4.83
C THR A 47 4.43 -21.09 -3.96
N GLY A 48 4.71 -21.31 -2.67
CA GLY A 48 3.83 -22.00 -1.72
C GLY A 48 2.57 -21.21 -1.36
N ALA A 49 1.63 -21.93 -0.74
CA ALA A 49 0.29 -21.42 -0.44
C ALA A 49 0.29 -20.12 0.36
N SER A 50 1.22 -19.97 1.31
CA SER A 50 1.31 -18.78 2.17
C SER A 50 1.57 -17.49 1.38
N PHE A 51 2.55 -17.50 0.46
CA PHE A 51 2.80 -16.35 -0.41
C PHE A 51 1.70 -16.17 -1.47
N GLN A 52 1.12 -17.25 -2.00
CA GLN A 52 0.02 -17.15 -2.97
C GLN A 52 -1.24 -16.52 -2.36
N GLU A 53 -1.62 -16.92 -1.15
CA GLU A 53 -2.73 -16.32 -0.42
C GLU A 53 -2.47 -14.82 -0.23
N ALA A 54 -1.28 -14.46 0.24
CA ALA A 54 -0.93 -13.08 0.46
C ALA A 54 -1.00 -12.24 -0.84
N ARG A 55 -0.52 -12.76 -1.97
CA ARG A 55 -0.66 -12.12 -3.28
C ARG A 55 -2.13 -11.95 -3.69
N GLN A 56 -2.97 -12.97 -3.49
CA GLN A 56 -4.40 -12.89 -3.77
C GLN A 56 -5.10 -11.83 -2.92
N ARG A 57 -4.81 -11.76 -1.62
CA ARG A 57 -5.32 -10.71 -0.72
C ARG A 57 -4.88 -9.31 -1.17
N HIS A 58 -3.67 -9.18 -1.71
CA HIS A 58 -3.20 -7.90 -2.29
C HIS A 58 -3.97 -7.51 -3.55
N ILE A 59 -4.18 -8.45 -4.48
CA ILE A 59 -4.96 -8.24 -5.71
C ILE A 59 -6.41 -7.89 -5.38
N ALA A 60 -7.01 -8.58 -4.41
CA ALA A 60 -8.38 -8.32 -3.94
C ALA A 60 -8.53 -7.01 -3.16
N GLY A 61 -7.44 -6.27 -2.89
CA GLY A 61 -7.47 -5.05 -2.08
C GLY A 61 -7.78 -5.30 -0.60
N GLN A 62 -7.58 -6.53 -0.12
CA GLN A 62 -7.85 -6.98 1.25
C GLN A 62 -6.60 -7.04 2.14
N ARG A 63 -5.43 -6.66 1.61
CA ARG A 63 -4.15 -6.75 2.34
C ARG A 63 -4.13 -6.01 3.69
N ASP A 64 -4.80 -4.85 3.78
CA ASP A 64 -4.80 -4.02 4.99
C ASP A 64 -5.67 -4.66 6.09
N GLU A 65 -6.68 -5.44 5.70
CA GLU A 65 -7.51 -6.23 6.62
C GLU A 65 -6.81 -7.53 7.01
N ALA A 66 -6.19 -8.20 6.05
CA ALA A 66 -5.55 -9.50 6.25
C ALA A 66 -4.24 -9.42 7.04
N TYR A 67 -3.46 -8.33 6.91
CA TYR A 67 -2.11 -8.25 7.46
C TYR A 67 -1.85 -6.92 8.21
N PRO A 68 -1.58 -6.96 9.52
CA PRO A 68 -1.32 -5.76 10.34
C PRO A 68 -0.17 -4.88 9.80
N CYS A 69 0.90 -5.48 9.28
CA CYS A 69 2.02 -4.75 8.69
C CYS A 69 1.60 -3.95 7.45
N CYS A 70 0.68 -4.46 6.62
CA CYS A 70 0.11 -3.73 5.49
C CYS A 70 -0.78 -2.56 5.97
N ALA A 71 -1.56 -2.78 7.02
CA ALA A 71 -2.48 -1.79 7.60
C ALA A 71 -1.80 -0.54 8.16
N LYS A 72 -0.49 -0.60 8.44
CA LYS A 72 0.32 0.51 8.96
C LYS A 72 1.46 0.93 8.02
N CYS A 73 1.60 0.27 6.87
CA CYS A 73 2.69 0.49 5.92
C CYS A 73 2.67 1.90 5.33
N ALA A 74 3.76 2.65 5.51
CA ALA A 74 3.92 4.01 4.96
C ALA A 74 4.26 4.02 3.45
N VAL A 75 4.93 2.97 2.95
CA VAL A 75 5.47 2.90 1.57
C VAL A 75 4.38 3.16 0.52
N ASN A 76 3.20 2.58 0.70
CA ASN A 76 2.10 2.72 -0.26
C ASN A 76 1.07 3.79 0.15
N ARG A 77 1.36 4.58 1.20
CA ARG A 77 0.48 5.66 1.70
C ARG A 77 1.05 7.04 1.40
N VAL A 78 2.36 7.14 1.18
CA VAL A 78 3.03 8.38 0.78
C VAL A 78 3.06 8.41 -0.75
N GLY A 79 1.98 8.89 -1.38
CA GLY A 79 1.94 9.01 -2.85
C GLY A 79 0.59 9.32 -3.50
N HIS A 80 -0.53 9.28 -2.77
CA HIS A 80 -1.84 9.65 -3.32
C HIS A 80 -2.66 10.44 -2.31
N GLY A 81 -2.61 11.78 -2.42
CA GLY A 81 -3.67 12.65 -1.92
C GLY A 81 -3.83 12.74 -0.40
N ARG A 82 -2.74 12.93 0.35
CA ARG A 82 -2.89 13.81 1.51
C ARG A 82 -2.87 15.22 0.95
N GLU A 83 -4.04 15.85 0.84
CA GLU A 83 -4.06 17.31 0.89
C GLU A 83 -3.21 17.70 2.09
N THR A 84 -2.11 18.40 1.82
CA THR A 84 -1.31 18.99 2.88
C THR A 84 -2.24 19.86 3.73
N LEU A 85 -1.94 20.04 5.01
CA LEU A 85 -2.75 20.94 5.86
C LEU A 85 -2.94 22.32 5.20
N ALA A 86 -1.92 22.75 4.43
CA ALA A 86 -1.98 23.92 3.56
C ALA A 86 -3.09 23.84 2.49
N ALA A 87 -3.24 22.74 1.77
CA ALA A 87 -4.29 22.56 0.77
C ALA A 87 -5.71 22.61 1.39
N ARG A 88 -5.91 22.04 2.60
CA ARG A 88 -7.19 22.11 3.33
C ARG A 88 -7.56 23.54 3.72
N THR A 89 -6.60 24.33 4.20
CA THR A 89 -6.84 25.73 4.58
C THR A 89 -7.11 26.60 3.34
N VAL A 90 -6.35 26.41 2.27
CA VAL A 90 -6.54 27.16 1.02
C VAL A 90 -7.91 26.87 0.41
N LEU A 91 -8.36 25.62 0.35
CA LEU A 91 -9.69 25.27 -0.17
C LEU A 91 -10.83 25.76 0.72
N SER A 92 -10.67 25.75 2.05
CA SER A 92 -11.65 26.38 2.95
C SER A 92 -11.73 27.89 2.75
N ALA A 93 -10.60 28.58 2.60
CA ALA A 93 -10.56 30.01 2.30
C ALA A 93 -11.18 30.31 0.93
N TYR A 94 -10.90 29.48 -0.09
CA TYR A 94 -11.46 29.64 -1.43
C TYR A 94 -12.96 29.34 -1.50
N ARG A 95 -13.50 28.46 -0.65
CA ARG A 95 -14.95 28.22 -0.54
C ARG A 95 -15.68 29.38 0.14
N LEU A 96 -15.04 30.05 1.09
CA LEU A 96 -15.56 31.25 1.74
C LEU A 96 -15.50 32.47 0.81
N LEU A 97 -14.45 32.60 0.00
CA LEU A 97 -14.25 33.70 -0.95
C LEU A 97 -14.91 33.45 -2.33
N GLY A 98 -15.16 32.19 -2.70
CA GLY A 98 -15.70 31.75 -3.98
C GLY A 98 -17.19 32.05 -4.19
N ARG A 99 -17.86 32.71 -3.23
CA ARG A 99 -19.21 33.24 -3.44
C ARG A 99 -19.23 34.46 -4.38
N PHE A 100 -18.07 35.03 -4.72
CA PHE A 100 -17.97 36.22 -5.57
C PHE A 100 -17.12 36.07 -6.85
N LEU A 101 -16.34 35.01 -7.02
CA LEU A 101 -15.57 34.80 -8.25
C LEU A 101 -15.63 33.32 -8.62
N ARG A 102 -16.24 32.99 -9.76
CA ARG A 102 -16.06 31.69 -10.43
C ARG A 102 -14.85 31.81 -11.36
N PRO A 103 -13.65 31.26 -11.04
CA PRO A 103 -12.62 31.12 -12.04
C PRO A 103 -12.79 29.77 -12.76
N ARG A 104 -12.58 29.81 -14.07
CA ARG A 104 -12.60 28.73 -15.08
C ARG A 104 -11.70 27.48 -14.80
N VAL A 105 -11.24 27.24 -13.58
CA VAL A 105 -10.16 26.27 -13.27
C VAL A 105 -10.68 24.83 -13.06
N VAL A 106 -12.00 24.63 -12.89
CA VAL A 106 -12.56 23.30 -12.57
C VAL A 106 -12.47 22.30 -13.73
N SER A 107 -12.29 22.73 -14.99
CA SER A 107 -12.24 21.79 -16.13
C SER A 107 -10.95 20.97 -16.25
N ALA A 108 -9.90 21.27 -15.47
CA ALA A 108 -8.59 20.60 -15.61
C ALA A 108 -8.44 19.32 -14.75
N LEU A 109 -9.31 19.10 -13.76
CA LEU A 109 -9.19 17.97 -12.83
C LEU A 109 -10.16 16.81 -13.08
N GLU A 110 -11.13 16.98 -13.99
CA GLU A 110 -12.06 15.91 -14.38
C GLU A 110 -11.55 15.06 -15.55
N GLY A 111 -10.42 15.45 -16.16
CA GLY A 111 -9.92 14.87 -17.41
C GLY A 111 -9.06 13.60 -17.31
N ASN A 112 -8.78 13.05 -16.13
CA ASN A 112 -7.89 11.89 -16.03
C ASN A 112 -8.39 10.80 -15.06
N ARG A 113 -9.61 10.32 -15.30
CA ARG A 113 -10.04 8.98 -14.93
C ARG A 113 -10.19 8.15 -16.21
N ARG A 114 -9.11 7.49 -16.63
CA ARG A 114 -9.13 6.27 -17.44
C ARG A 114 -8.19 5.27 -16.82
#